data_AF-A0A4U5NT99-F1
#
_entry.id   AF-A0A4U5NT99-F1
#
_cell.length_a   1.000
_cell.length_b   1.000
_cell.length_c   1.000
_cell.angle_alpha   90.00
_cell.angle_beta   90.00
_cell.angle_gamma   90.00
#
_symmetry.space_group_name_H-M   'P 1'
#
loop_
_entity.id
_entity.type
_entity.pdbx_description
1 polymer ?
#
loop_
_entity_poly.entity_id
_entity_poly.type
_entity_poly.pdbx_seq_one_letter_code
_entity_poly.pdbx_strand_id
1 'polypeptide(L)'
;MSSELELDLNGHHDESDFFVAAVLESFDQFKNGTVDFSDVGNVIRCLNLCPSEAEVSELVGQLENSKNSENRVNAEHLMSRALSAIENKEWVPPSDALLQAAFETLAIEEPLTKSRLHHFMMTYALEKFRYIVV
;
A
#
# COMPACT_ATOMS: atom_id res chain seq x y z
N MET A 1 31.63 -11.26 33.85
CA MET A 1 30.27 -11.81 33.75
C MET A 1 29.34 -10.65 33.42
N SER A 2 29.21 -10.36 32.13
CA SER A 2 28.21 -9.42 31.62
C SER A 2 27.25 -10.29 30.83
N SER A 3 26.06 -10.50 31.37
CA SER A 3 24.97 -11.20 30.71
C SER A 3 24.48 -10.31 29.56
N GLU A 4 24.84 -10.68 28.34
CA GLU A 4 24.19 -10.17 27.15
C GLU A 4 22.72 -10.60 27.22
N LEU A 5 21.83 -9.60 27.22
CA LEU A 5 20.41 -9.79 26.97
C LEU A 5 20.28 -10.35 25.55
N GLU A 6 20.10 -11.65 25.43
CA GLU A 6 19.43 -12.24 24.27
C GLU A 6 18.02 -11.66 24.25
N LEU A 7 17.84 -10.55 23.52
CA LEU A 7 16.53 -10.07 23.15
C LEU A 7 15.92 -11.11 22.22
N ASP A 8 14.92 -11.80 22.75
CA ASP A 8 14.11 -12.80 22.05
C ASP A 8 13.65 -12.25 20.70
N LEU A 9 14.23 -12.78 19.62
CA LEU A 9 13.97 -12.40 18.24
C LEU A 9 12.58 -12.86 17.75
N ASN A 10 11.76 -13.47 18.61
CA ASN A 10 10.38 -13.85 18.28
C ASN A 10 9.36 -12.72 18.50
N GLY A 11 9.71 -11.62 19.16
CA GLY A 11 8.76 -10.54 19.48
C GLY A 11 8.47 -9.53 18.37
N HIS A 12 9.10 -9.65 17.19
CA HIS A 12 8.96 -8.66 16.11
C HIS A 12 7.74 -8.91 15.21
N HIS A 13 7.23 -10.15 15.17
CA HIS A 13 6.05 -10.51 14.36
C HIS A 13 4.75 -9.97 15.00
N ASP A 14 4.67 -9.94 16.33
CA ASP A 14 3.46 -9.54 17.04
C ASP A 14 3.11 -8.05 16.83
N GLU A 15 4.10 -7.17 16.69
CA GLU A 15 3.87 -5.74 16.44
C GLU A 15 3.36 -5.49 15.01
N SER A 16 3.92 -6.18 14.01
CA SER A 16 3.45 -6.07 12.63
C SER A 16 2.03 -6.62 12.48
N ASP A 17 1.74 -7.75 13.11
CA ASP A 17 0.42 -8.38 13.07
C ASP A 17 -0.64 -7.47 13.70
N PHE A 18 -0.32 -6.89 14.86
CA PHE A 18 -1.21 -5.93 15.52
C PHE A 18 -1.47 -4.70 14.67
N PHE A 19 -0.43 -4.13 14.05
CA PHE A 19 -0.58 -2.96 13.19
C PHE A 19 -1.41 -3.26 11.93
N VAL A 20 -1.14 -4.38 11.24
CA VAL A 20 -1.90 -4.80 10.06
C VAL A 20 -3.37 -5.03 10.41
N ALA A 21 -3.64 -5.69 11.53
CA ALA A 21 -5.01 -5.89 12.01
C ALA A 21 -5.72 -4.56 12.32
N ALA A 22 -5.04 -3.62 12.98
CA ALA A 22 -5.60 -2.31 13.29
C ALA A 22 -5.92 -1.50 12.02
N VAL A 23 -5.06 -1.55 11.00
CA VAL A 23 -5.33 -0.93 9.70
C VAL A 23 -6.55 -1.58 9.05
N LEU A 24 -6.60 -2.91 8.94
CA LEU A 24 -7.74 -3.61 8.34
C LEU A 24 -9.07 -3.31 9.05
N GLU A 25 -9.06 -3.26 10.38
CA GLU A 25 -10.26 -2.93 11.16
C GLU A 25 -10.79 -1.52 10.85
N SER A 26 -9.91 -0.57 10.52
CA SER A 26 -10.31 0.79 10.15
C SER A 26 -11.04 0.88 8.80
N PHE A 27 -10.87 -0.13 7.93
CA PHE A 27 -11.53 -0.23 6.63
C PHE A 27 -12.70 -1.21 6.60
N ASP A 28 -12.89 -2.02 7.65
CA ASP A 28 -14.07 -2.88 7.82
C ASP A 28 -15.30 -2.08 8.30
N GLN A 29 -15.89 -1.32 7.37
CA GLN A 29 -17.02 -0.43 7.62
C GLN A 29 -18.25 -1.17 8.20
N PHE A 30 -18.45 -2.43 7.85
CA PHE A 30 -19.62 -3.22 8.24
C PHE A 30 -19.37 -4.15 9.42
N LYS A 31 -18.14 -4.15 9.98
CA LYS A 31 -17.72 -5.05 11.07
C LYS A 31 -18.02 -6.52 10.76
N ASN A 32 -17.81 -6.91 9.50
CA ASN A 32 -18.10 -8.25 9.00
C ASN A 32 -16.84 -8.98 8.50
N GLY A 33 -15.66 -8.44 8.75
CA GLY A 33 -14.37 -9.02 8.35
C GLY A 33 -14.11 -8.91 6.86
N THR A 34 -14.63 -7.87 6.19
CA THR A 34 -14.42 -7.68 4.74
C THR A 34 -14.06 -6.25 4.38
N VAL A 35 -13.22 -6.10 3.36
CA VAL A 35 -12.76 -4.81 2.81
C VAL A 35 -13.25 -4.68 1.37
N ASP A 36 -13.65 -3.47 0.97
CA ASP A 36 -14.08 -3.19 -0.40
C ASP A 36 -12.90 -3.29 -1.39
N PHE A 37 -13.14 -3.77 -2.61
CA PHE A 37 -12.13 -3.80 -3.66
C PHE A 37 -11.49 -2.43 -3.90
N SER A 38 -12.26 -1.34 -3.83
CA SER A 38 -11.73 0.01 -4.01
C SER A 38 -10.77 0.44 -2.89
N ASP A 39 -10.88 -0.18 -1.72
CA ASP A 39 -10.08 0.18 -0.54
C ASP A 39 -8.84 -0.69 -0.36
N VAL A 40 -8.73 -1.82 -1.06
CA VAL A 40 -7.56 -2.72 -0.95
C VAL A 40 -6.24 -1.97 -1.20
N GLY A 41 -6.18 -1.14 -2.25
CA GLY A 41 -4.99 -0.32 -2.51
C GLY A 41 -4.67 0.67 -1.39
N ASN A 42 -5.71 1.24 -0.77
CA ASN A 42 -5.55 2.18 0.35
C ASN A 42 -5.04 1.46 1.60
N VAL A 43 -5.59 0.28 1.92
CA VAL A 43 -5.12 -0.57 3.02
C VAL A 43 -3.64 -0.87 2.88
N ILE A 44 -3.22 -1.39 1.73
CA ILE A 44 -1.81 -1.77 1.50
C ILE A 44 -0.90 -0.54 1.61
N ARG A 45 -1.33 0.64 1.12
CA ARG A 45 -0.57 1.89 1.23
C ARG A 45 -0.47 2.43 2.67
N CYS A 46 -1.48 2.20 3.51
CA CYS A 46 -1.41 2.50 4.94
C CYS A 46 -0.38 1.64 5.69
N LEU A 47 0.04 0.51 5.11
CA LEU A 47 1.09 -0.36 5.64
C LEU A 47 2.50 0.04 5.18
N ASN A 48 2.67 1.24 4.60
CA ASN A 48 3.91 1.72 3.99
C ASN A 48 4.40 0.86 2.81
N LEU A 49 3.50 0.16 2.14
CA LEU A 49 3.77 -0.54 0.88
C LEU A 49 3.29 0.34 -0.28
N CYS A 50 3.90 0.20 -1.46
CA CYS A 50 3.63 1.08 -2.60
C CYS A 50 3.31 0.27 -3.89
N PRO A 51 2.21 -0.51 -3.90
CA PRO A 51 1.80 -1.22 -5.10
C PRO A 51 1.26 -0.24 -6.16
N SER A 52 1.51 -0.56 -7.42
CA SER A 52 0.85 0.04 -8.58
C SER A 52 -0.61 -0.43 -8.70
N GLU A 53 -1.44 0.28 -9.46
CA GLU A 53 -2.84 -0.15 -9.63
C GLU A 53 -2.99 -1.47 -10.38
N ALA A 54 -2.03 -1.83 -11.24
CA ALA A 54 -2.02 -3.14 -11.86
C ALA A 54 -1.79 -4.26 -10.82
N GLU A 55 -0.87 -4.04 -9.89
CA GLU A 55 -0.59 -4.98 -8.80
C GLU A 55 -1.75 -5.05 -7.79
N VAL A 56 -2.42 -3.93 -7.50
CA VAL A 56 -3.65 -3.93 -6.68
C VAL A 56 -4.76 -4.73 -7.37
N SER A 57 -4.97 -4.53 -8.67
CA SER A 57 -5.98 -5.28 -9.42
C SER A 57 -5.67 -6.78 -9.45
N GLU A 58 -4.39 -7.16 -9.58
CA GLU A 58 -3.97 -8.56 -9.51
C GLU A 58 -4.19 -9.14 -8.12
N LEU A 59 -3.81 -8.41 -7.07
CA LEU A 59 -4.04 -8.78 -5.67
C LEU A 59 -5.52 -9.02 -5.38
N VAL A 60 -6.40 -8.12 -5.83
CA VAL A 60 -7.86 -8.29 -5.69
C VAL A 60 -8.31 -9.56 -6.40
N GLY A 61 -7.86 -9.80 -7.64
CA GLY A 61 -8.20 -11.03 -8.37
C GLY A 61 -7.70 -12.32 -7.72
N GLN A 62 -6.57 -12.27 -7.00
CA GLN A 62 -6.04 -13.41 -6.22
C GLN A 62 -6.85 -13.66 -4.94
N LEU A 63 -7.34 -12.60 -4.30
CA LEU A 63 -8.08 -12.66 -3.03
C LEU A 63 -9.60 -12.84 -3.23
N GLU A 64 -10.10 -12.51 -4.42
CA GLU A 64 -11.49 -12.68 -4.79
C GLU A 64 -11.86 -14.16 -4.74
N ASN A 65 -12.87 -14.48 -3.93
CA ASN A 65 -13.45 -15.80 -3.92
C ASN A 65 -14.66 -15.79 -4.85
N SER A 66 -14.70 -16.65 -5.86
CA SER A 66 -15.78 -16.75 -6.87
C SER A 66 -17.22 -16.87 -6.30
N LYS A 67 -17.35 -17.12 -4.99
CA LYS A 67 -18.62 -17.23 -4.26
C LYS A 67 -19.09 -15.92 -3.63
N ASN A 68 -18.24 -14.90 -3.53
CA ASN A 68 -18.60 -13.60 -2.98
C ASN A 68 -19.04 -12.67 -4.10
N SER A 69 -20.35 -12.46 -4.22
CA SER A 69 -20.92 -11.52 -5.19
C SER A 69 -20.82 -10.04 -4.77
N GLU A 70 -20.12 -9.74 -3.68
CA GLU A 70 -20.25 -8.45 -2.98
C GLU A 70 -19.15 -7.42 -3.30
N ASN A 71 -18.24 -7.68 -4.26
CA ASN A 71 -17.10 -6.78 -4.55
C ASN A 71 -16.21 -6.50 -3.32
N ARG A 72 -16.03 -7.50 -2.46
CA ARG A 72 -15.28 -7.39 -1.20
C ARG A 72 -14.33 -8.56 -1.03
N VAL A 73 -13.16 -8.28 -0.45
CA VAL A 73 -12.18 -9.30 -0.04
C VAL A 73 -12.34 -9.62 1.44
N ASN A 74 -11.99 -10.83 1.83
CA ASN A 74 -11.93 -11.23 3.24
C ASN A 74 -10.68 -10.60 3.89
N ALA A 75 -10.86 -9.99 5.06
CA ALA A 75 -9.79 -9.27 5.76
C ALA A 75 -8.67 -10.20 6.25
N GLU A 76 -8.98 -11.45 6.65
CA GLU A 76 -7.99 -12.44 7.08
C GLU A 76 -7.07 -12.84 5.92
N HIS A 77 -7.63 -13.12 4.74
CA HIS A 77 -6.83 -13.41 3.56
C HIS A 77 -5.97 -12.22 3.13
N LEU A 78 -6.53 -11.00 3.19
CA LEU A 78 -5.79 -9.78 2.90
C LEU A 78 -4.66 -9.55 3.92
N MET A 79 -4.90 -9.83 5.21
CA MET A 79 -3.89 -9.79 6.27
C MET A 79 -2.73 -10.74 5.97
N SER A 80 -3.02 -12.01 5.69
CA SER A 80 -1.98 -13.00 5.38
C SER A 80 -1.14 -12.57 4.17
N ARG A 81 -1.80 -12.01 3.14
CA ARG A 81 -1.10 -11.54 1.95
C ARG A 81 -0.26 -10.28 2.20
N ALA A 82 -0.73 -9.37 3.04
CA ALA A 82 0.00 -8.17 3.45
C ALA A 82 1.23 -8.52 4.29
N LEU A 83 1.10 -9.42 5.26
CA LEU A 83 2.24 -9.90 6.06
C LEU A 83 3.28 -10.60 5.20
N SER A 84 2.84 -11.45 4.27
CA SER A 84 3.74 -12.08 3.29
C SER A 84 4.45 -11.04 2.40
N ALA A 85 3.78 -9.97 1.99
CA ALA A 85 4.41 -8.88 1.23
C ALA A 85 5.51 -8.19 2.02
N ILE A 86 5.26 -7.91 3.31
CA ILE A 86 6.23 -7.29 4.22
C ILE A 86 7.45 -8.18 4.40
N GLU A 87 7.23 -9.48 4.68
CA GLU A 87 8.31 -10.46 4.86
C GLU A 87 9.17 -10.60 3.58
N ASN A 88 8.51 -10.68 2.42
CA ASN A 88 9.18 -10.83 1.13
C ASN A 88 9.76 -9.53 0.56
N LYS A 89 9.56 -8.40 1.25
CA LYS A 89 9.95 -7.06 0.78
C LYS A 89 9.39 -6.77 -0.62
N GLU A 90 8.11 -7.06 -0.80
CA GLU A 90 7.35 -6.69 -1.99
C GLU A 90 6.87 -5.24 -1.86
N TRP A 91 6.61 -4.58 -3.00
CA TRP A 91 6.08 -3.20 -3.05
C TRP A 91 6.84 -2.19 -2.19
N VAL A 92 8.17 -2.33 -2.08
CA VAL A 92 9.00 -1.42 -1.30
C VAL A 92 8.87 0.00 -1.87
N PRO A 93 8.63 1.01 -1.03
CA PRO A 93 8.59 2.40 -1.47
C PRO A 93 9.90 2.81 -2.19
N PRO A 94 9.82 3.77 -3.12
CA PRO A 94 11.01 4.39 -3.70
C PRO A 94 11.95 4.92 -2.62
N SER A 95 13.26 4.84 -2.86
CA SER A 95 14.25 5.39 -1.92
C SER A 95 14.17 6.91 -1.83
N ASP A 96 14.57 7.47 -0.70
CA ASP A 96 14.63 8.93 -0.49
C ASP A 96 15.45 9.63 -1.56
N ALA A 97 16.55 9.03 -2.01
CA ALA A 97 17.39 9.57 -3.07
C ALA A 97 16.64 9.65 -4.42
N LEU A 98 15.83 8.64 -4.74
CA LEU A 98 15.02 8.63 -5.95
C LEU A 98 13.88 9.65 -5.87
N LEU A 99 13.22 9.76 -4.71
CA LEU A 99 12.19 10.77 -4.46
C LEU A 99 12.77 12.19 -4.57
N GLN A 100 13.92 12.43 -3.95
CA GLN A 100 14.63 13.69 -4.01
C GLN A 100 14.95 14.07 -5.47
N ALA A 101 15.51 13.16 -6.26
CA ALA A 101 15.78 13.40 -7.68
C ALA A 101 14.50 13.68 -8.50
N ALA A 102 13.39 13.00 -8.18
CA ALA A 102 12.09 13.26 -8.81
C ALA A 102 11.56 14.66 -8.46
N PHE A 103 11.67 15.07 -7.19
CA PHE A 103 11.29 16.41 -6.76
C PHE A 103 12.16 17.50 -7.39
N GLU A 104 13.47 17.27 -7.49
CA GLU A 104 14.38 18.19 -8.17
C GLU A 104 13.99 18.37 -9.64
N THR A 105 13.52 17.32 -10.31
CA THR A 105 13.01 17.40 -11.69
C THR A 105 11.70 18.18 -11.79
N LEU A 106 10.81 18.07 -10.79
CA LEU A 106 9.50 18.71 -10.81
C LEU A 106 9.52 20.17 -10.30
N ALA A 107 10.40 20.47 -9.35
CA ALA A 107 10.51 21.73 -8.61
C ALA A 107 11.83 22.47 -8.90
N ILE A 108 12.30 22.43 -10.16
CA ILE A 108 13.57 23.03 -10.61
C ILE A 108 13.67 24.53 -10.27
N GLU A 109 12.58 25.29 -10.44
CA GLU A 109 12.62 26.77 -10.41
C GLU A 109 11.78 27.38 -9.28
N GLU A 110 10.74 26.68 -8.83
CA GLU A 110 9.81 27.15 -7.82
C GLU A 110 9.25 25.95 -7.05
N PRO A 111 8.80 26.16 -5.79
CA PRO A 111 8.14 25.12 -5.02
C PRO A 111 7.00 24.47 -5.80
N LEU A 112 6.81 23.17 -5.61
CA LEU A 112 5.72 22.44 -6.26
C LEU A 112 4.36 22.98 -5.79
N THR A 113 3.71 23.77 -6.64
CA THR A 113 2.35 24.29 -6.37
C THR A 113 1.28 23.33 -6.89
N LYS A 114 0.05 23.47 -6.38
CA LYS A 114 -1.11 22.70 -6.87
C LYS A 114 -1.28 22.81 -8.39
N SER A 115 -1.18 24.03 -8.93
CA SER A 115 -1.35 24.28 -10.36
C SER A 115 -0.27 23.60 -11.20
N ARG A 116 0.97 23.63 -10.70
CA ARG A 116 2.11 23.00 -11.37
C ARG A 116 2.01 21.48 -11.31
N LEU A 117 1.71 20.92 -10.15
CA LEU A 117 1.44 19.49 -10.01
C LEU A 117 0.30 19.05 -10.94
N HIS A 118 -0.81 19.78 -10.97
CA HIS A 118 -1.93 19.50 -11.88
C HIS A 118 -1.50 19.55 -13.34
N HIS A 119 -0.72 20.56 -13.76
CA HIS A 119 -0.19 20.64 -15.11
C HIS A 119 0.70 19.45 -15.45
N PHE A 120 1.65 19.09 -14.59
CA PHE A 120 2.49 17.90 -14.78
C PHE A 120 1.67 16.63 -14.88
N MET A 121 0.70 16.44 -13.97
CA MET A 121 -0.19 15.28 -14.01
C MET A 121 -0.98 15.23 -15.32
N MET A 122 -1.55 16.33 -15.80
CA MET A 122 -2.29 16.32 -17.06
C MET A 122 -1.39 16.10 -18.28
N THR A 123 -0.25 16.79 -18.35
CA THR A 123 0.67 16.69 -19.50
C THR A 123 1.31 15.31 -19.59
N TYR A 124 1.79 14.75 -18.46
CA TYR A 124 2.49 13.47 -18.46
C TYR A 124 1.55 12.26 -18.28
N ALA A 125 0.42 12.38 -17.59
CA ALA A 125 -0.56 11.29 -17.53
C ALA A 125 -1.20 11.08 -18.91
N LEU A 126 -1.44 12.10 -19.72
CA LEU A 126 -1.96 11.87 -21.07
C LEU A 126 -0.93 11.18 -22.00
N GLU A 127 0.36 11.39 -21.77
CA GLU A 127 1.43 10.77 -22.57
C GLU A 127 1.81 9.34 -22.11
N LYS A 128 1.65 9.00 -20.82
CA LYS A 128 2.01 7.67 -20.28
C LYS A 128 0.87 6.86 -19.68
N PHE A 129 -0.26 7.48 -19.36
CA PHE A 129 -1.41 6.87 -18.70
C PHE A 129 -2.72 7.31 -19.37
N ARG A 130 -3.04 6.70 -20.53
CA ARG A 130 -4.46 6.42 -20.80
C ARG A 130 -4.94 5.62 -19.59
N TYR A 131 -5.97 6.11 -18.89
CA TYR A 131 -6.56 5.51 -17.68
C TYR A 131 -5.86 5.84 -16.35
N ILE A 132 -5.91 7.12 -15.94
CA ILE A 132 -6.17 7.42 -14.53
C ILE A 132 -7.45 8.27 -14.51
N VAL A 133 -8.57 7.56 -14.44
CA VAL A 133 -9.88 8.09 -14.04
C VAL A 133 -10.30 7.21 -12.89
N VAL A 134 -10.21 7.72 -11.67
CA VAL A 134 -11.21 7.53 -10.62
C VAL A 134 -11.28 8.84 -9.83
#